data_AF-X1VWC3-F1
#
_entry.id   AF-X1VWC3-F1
#
_cell.length_a   1.000
_cell.length_b   1.000
_cell.length_c   1.000
_cell.angle_alpha   90.00
_cell.angle_beta   90.00
_cell.angle_gamma   90.00
#
_symmetry.space_group_name_H-M   'P 1'
#
loop_
_entity.id
_entity.type
_entity.pdbx_description
1 polymer ?
#
loop_
_entity_poly.entity_id
_entity_poly.type
_entity_poly.pdbx_seq_one_letter_code
_entity_poly.pdbx_strand_id
1 'polypeptide(L)'
;MRKAIHLGLDPVRAIQMTTINAAEYFRLDRLGAIAPGYIANLIVIGDLPSLQIDMVFYRGRLVARQGTPLFPLYQSSAGGLTKTVNIKPFNIEALRLLVSGETEPVIELVPGQIITKKRMERAKASNGAILPDIGRDILKLAVVERHKG
;
A
#
# COMPACT_ATOMS: atom_id res chain seq x y z
N MET A 1 -5.56 2.32 15.20
CA MET A 1 -6.20 2.57 16.50
C MET A 1 -6.23 1.32 17.38
N ARG A 2 -7.10 0.31 17.14
CA ARG A 2 -7.19 -0.93 17.95
C ARG A 2 -5.83 -1.55 18.31
N LYS A 3 -4.95 -1.76 17.31
CA LYS A 3 -3.60 -2.29 17.52
C LYS A 3 -2.75 -1.41 18.47
N ALA A 4 -2.85 -0.09 18.38
CA ALA A 4 -2.07 0.82 19.22
C ALA A 4 -2.53 0.75 20.68
N ILE A 5 -3.84 0.68 20.91
CA ILE A 5 -4.41 0.48 22.26
C ILE A 5 -3.94 -0.85 22.85
N HIS A 6 -3.98 -1.93 22.07
CA HIS A 6 -3.50 -3.24 22.50
C HIS A 6 -1.99 -3.26 22.84
N LEU A 7 -1.20 -2.40 22.21
CA LEU A 7 0.23 -2.22 22.50
C LEU A 7 0.49 -1.24 23.68
N GLY A 8 -0.54 -0.81 24.40
CA GLY A 8 -0.42 0.00 25.61
C GLY A 8 -0.70 1.50 25.45
N LEU A 9 -1.16 1.97 24.29
CA LEU A 9 -1.59 3.35 24.13
C LEU A 9 -2.93 3.60 24.84
N ASP A 10 -3.02 4.69 25.61
CA ASP A 10 -4.27 5.12 26.23
C ASP A 10 -5.40 5.26 25.16
N PRO A 11 -6.59 4.65 25.36
CA PRO A 11 -7.68 4.70 24.40
C PRO A 11 -8.17 6.12 24.06
N VAL A 12 -8.22 7.03 25.04
CA VAL A 12 -8.66 8.41 24.81
C VAL A 12 -7.66 9.14 23.93
N ARG A 13 -6.36 8.96 24.20
CA ARG A 13 -5.29 9.50 23.36
C ARG A 13 -5.32 8.92 21.95
N ALA A 14 -5.60 7.62 21.81
CA ALA A 14 -5.74 6.98 20.51
C ALA A 14 -6.92 7.56 19.70
N ILE A 15 -8.05 7.84 20.35
CA ILE A 15 -9.19 8.53 19.72
C ILE A 15 -8.78 9.94 19.30
N GLN A 16 -8.20 10.72 20.21
CA GLN A 16 -7.76 12.10 19.93
C GLN A 16 -6.82 12.18 18.70
N MET A 17 -5.86 11.25 18.62
CA MET A 17 -4.91 11.17 17.50
C MET A 17 -5.56 10.82 16.15
N THR A 18 -6.75 10.21 16.17
CA THR A 18 -7.47 9.77 14.96
C THR A 18 -8.73 10.60 14.68
N THR A 19 -9.04 11.59 15.50
CA THR A 19 -10.16 12.52 15.32
C THR A 19 -9.68 13.97 15.23
N ILE A 20 -9.57 14.69 16.35
CA ILE A 20 -9.30 16.13 16.37
C ILE A 20 -7.91 16.45 15.84
N ASN A 21 -6.88 15.68 16.20
CA ASN A 21 -5.51 15.94 15.71
C ASN A 21 -5.43 15.81 14.18
N ALA A 22 -6.15 14.84 13.60
CA ALA A 22 -6.20 14.66 12.15
C ALA A 22 -6.98 15.82 11.49
N ALA A 23 -8.11 16.23 12.08
CA ALA A 23 -8.88 17.37 11.58
C ALA A 23 -8.07 18.67 11.61
N GLU A 24 -7.36 18.95 12.71
CA GLU A 24 -6.48 20.11 12.85
C GLU A 24 -5.33 20.08 11.85
N TYR A 25 -4.64 18.95 11.72
CA TYR A 25 -3.52 18.79 10.79
C TYR A 25 -3.92 19.09 9.34
N PHE A 26 -5.08 18.60 8.91
CA PHE A 26 -5.61 18.82 7.56
C PHE A 26 -6.46 20.10 7.42
N ARG A 27 -6.60 20.91 8.48
CA ARG A 27 -7.45 22.12 8.51
C ARG A 27 -8.89 21.83 8.09
N LEU A 28 -9.42 20.70 8.54
CA LEU A 28 -10.80 20.29 8.32
C LEU A 28 -11.67 20.88 9.43
N ASP A 29 -12.05 22.14 9.24
CA ASP A 29 -12.88 22.86 10.20
C ASP A 29 -14.17 22.10 10.51
N ARG A 30 -14.59 22.17 11.79
CA ARG A 30 -15.86 21.59 12.27
C ARG A 30 -15.93 20.05 12.20
N LEU A 31 -14.79 19.37 12.11
CA LEU A 31 -14.66 17.91 12.17
C LEU A 31 -13.74 17.48 13.32
N GLY A 32 -13.79 16.18 13.68
CA GLY A 32 -12.86 15.58 14.64
C GLY A 32 -13.20 15.77 16.12
N ALA A 33 -14.20 16.58 16.47
CA ALA A 33 -14.66 16.76 17.85
C ALA A 33 -16.19 16.74 17.96
N ILE A 34 -16.68 16.52 19.18
CA ILE A 34 -18.09 16.61 19.56
C ILE A 34 -18.29 17.95 20.26
N ALA A 35 -18.76 18.96 19.53
CA ALA A 35 -19.03 20.30 20.05
C ALA A 35 -20.09 21.01 19.20
N PRO A 36 -20.78 22.03 19.75
CA PRO A 36 -21.70 22.86 18.96
C PRO A 36 -21.03 23.44 17.71
N GLY A 37 -21.75 23.39 16.58
CA GLY A 37 -21.23 23.83 15.28
C GLY A 37 -20.44 22.77 14.51
N TYR A 38 -20.01 21.68 15.14
CA TYR A 38 -19.32 20.58 14.46
C TYR A 38 -20.30 19.69 13.69
N ILE A 39 -19.79 19.04 12.64
CA ILE A 39 -20.56 18.08 11.86
C ILE A 39 -20.75 16.81 12.71
N ALA A 40 -22.00 16.34 12.82
CA ALA A 40 -22.36 15.14 13.56
C ALA A 40 -21.96 13.84 12.83
N ASN A 41 -20.65 13.67 12.61
CA ASN A 41 -20.02 12.41 12.25
C ASN A 41 -19.58 11.73 13.55
N LEU A 42 -20.38 10.79 14.03
CA LEU A 42 -20.25 10.21 15.36
C LEU A 42 -20.16 8.69 15.30
N ILE A 43 -19.47 8.11 16.26
CA ILE A 43 -19.42 6.67 16.48
C ILE A 43 -19.81 6.43 17.93
N VAL A 44 -20.77 5.54 18.15
CA VAL A 44 -21.13 5.05 19.50
C VAL A 44 -20.38 3.75 19.71
N ILE A 45 -19.60 3.71 20.80
CA ILE A 45 -18.72 2.60 21.13
C ILE A 45 -19.25 1.98 22.42
N GLY A 46 -19.56 0.69 22.39
CA GLY A 46 -20.07 -0.06 23.55
C GLY A 46 -18.96 -0.39 24.56
N ASP A 47 -17.77 -0.69 24.06
CA ASP A 47 -16.58 -0.98 24.86
C ASP A 47 -15.34 -0.32 24.27
N LEU A 48 -14.67 0.51 25.09
CA LEU A 48 -13.58 1.38 24.65
C LEU A 48 -12.25 0.63 24.42
N PRO A 49 -11.83 -0.34 25.26
CA PRO A 49 -10.66 -1.17 24.99
C PRO A 49 -10.77 -2.01 23.72
N SER A 50 -11.91 -2.66 23.46
CA SER A 50 -12.12 -3.48 22.25
C SER A 50 -12.54 -2.67 21.02
N LEU A 51 -12.99 -1.43 21.22
CA LEU A 51 -13.58 -0.57 20.19
C LEU A 51 -14.72 -1.27 19.44
N GLN A 52 -15.63 -1.88 20.19
CA GLN A 52 -16.88 -2.42 19.65
C GLN A 52 -17.78 -1.26 19.21
N ILE A 53 -18.05 -1.17 17.91
CA ILE A 53 -18.87 -0.09 17.32
C ILE A 53 -20.33 -0.52 17.27
N ASP A 54 -21.19 0.18 18.01
CA ASP A 54 -22.62 -0.11 18.07
C ASP A 54 -23.40 0.68 17.02
N MET A 55 -23.05 1.96 16.80
CA MET A 55 -23.71 2.84 15.85
C MET A 55 -22.73 3.77 15.17
N VAL A 56 -22.98 4.09 13.91
CA VAL A 56 -22.23 5.10 13.15
C VAL A 56 -23.22 6.12 12.59
N PHE A 57 -22.95 7.38 12.85
CA PHE A 57 -23.68 8.52 12.32
C PHE A 57 -22.82 9.29 11.34
N TYR A 58 -23.42 9.67 10.21
CA TYR A 58 -22.82 10.57 9.23
C TYR A 58 -23.75 11.77 9.03
N ARG A 59 -23.24 12.97 9.30
CA ARG A 59 -24.01 14.23 9.28
C ARG A 59 -25.34 14.13 10.04
N GLY A 60 -25.31 13.49 11.20
CA GLY A 60 -26.47 13.32 12.09
C GLY A 60 -27.42 12.19 11.71
N ARG A 61 -27.16 11.43 10.63
CA ARG A 61 -27.99 10.29 10.21
C ARG A 61 -27.35 8.97 10.61
N LEU A 62 -28.11 8.05 11.18
CA LEU A 62 -27.64 6.69 11.46
C LEU A 62 -27.40 5.96 10.13
N VAL A 63 -26.15 5.60 9.86
CA VAL A 63 -25.72 4.95 8.60
C VAL A 63 -25.20 3.53 8.77
N ALA A 64 -24.87 3.12 10.00
CA ALA A 64 -24.54 1.73 10.31
C ALA A 64 -24.95 1.40 11.76
N ARG A 65 -25.31 0.14 12.00
CA ARG A 65 -25.63 -0.38 13.33
C ARG A 65 -25.06 -1.78 13.47
N GLN A 66 -24.38 -2.06 14.59
CA GLN A 66 -23.78 -3.36 14.92
C GLN A 66 -22.93 -3.93 13.77
N GLY A 67 -22.13 -3.08 13.13
CA GLY A 67 -21.26 -3.46 12.01
C GLY A 67 -21.95 -3.60 10.64
N THR A 68 -23.28 -3.47 10.56
CA THR A 68 -24.02 -3.55 9.29
C THR A 68 -24.34 -2.15 8.74
N PRO A 69 -24.02 -1.86 7.46
CA PRO A 69 -24.42 -0.61 6.82
C PRO A 69 -25.93 -0.56 6.61
N LEU A 70 -26.53 0.61 6.80
CA LEU A 70 -27.96 0.91 6.57
C LEU A 70 -28.19 1.62 5.23
N PHE A 71 -27.20 1.60 4.35
CA PHE A 71 -27.24 2.20 3.02
C PHE A 71 -26.79 1.17 1.98
N PRO A 72 -27.26 1.26 0.73
CA PRO A 72 -26.82 0.37 -0.33
C PRO A 72 -25.34 0.59 -0.62
N LEU A 73 -24.59 -0.50 -0.75
CA LEU A 73 -23.20 -0.43 -1.17
C LEU A 73 -23.14 -0.07 -2.65
N TYR A 74 -22.36 0.95 -2.97
CA TYR A 74 -22.09 1.31 -4.37
C TYR A 74 -21.23 0.22 -5.01
N GLN A 75 -21.73 -0.40 -6.07
CA GLN A 75 -20.95 -1.28 -6.93
C GLN A 75 -20.37 -0.44 -8.07
N SER A 76 -19.07 -0.13 -8.00
CA SER A 76 -18.39 0.55 -9.10
C SER A 76 -18.29 -0.36 -10.31
N SER A 77 -18.55 0.16 -11.51
CA SER A 77 -18.25 -0.57 -12.74
C SER A 77 -16.72 -0.67 -12.91
N ALA A 78 -16.21 -1.89 -13.11
CA ALA A 78 -14.77 -2.14 -13.23
C ALA A 78 -14.16 -1.68 -14.58
N GLY A 79 -14.94 -1.05 -15.46
CA GLY A 79 -14.60 -0.85 -16.87
C GLY A 79 -13.22 -0.21 -17.10
N GLY A 80 -12.92 0.88 -16.39
CA GLY A 80 -11.63 1.60 -16.48
C GLY A 80 -10.48 0.99 -15.69
N LEU A 81 -10.71 -0.07 -14.91
CA LEU A 81 -9.70 -0.76 -14.10
C LEU A 81 -9.16 -2.02 -14.79
N THR A 82 -9.83 -2.45 -15.88
CA THR A 82 -9.40 -3.59 -16.70
C THR A 82 -8.52 -3.13 -17.86
N LYS A 83 -7.78 -4.06 -18.49
CA LYS A 83 -6.94 -3.79 -19.68
C LYS A 83 -5.80 -2.76 -19.45
N THR A 84 -5.15 -2.84 -18.29
CA THR A 84 -4.06 -1.93 -17.90
C THR A 84 -2.65 -2.43 -18.26
N VAL A 85 -2.57 -3.60 -18.91
CA VAL A 85 -1.31 -4.17 -19.41
C VAL A 85 -1.24 -3.92 -20.91
N ASN A 86 -0.70 -2.75 -21.28
CA ASN A 86 -0.46 -2.34 -22.65
C ASN A 86 1.00 -2.55 -23.00
N ILE A 87 1.32 -3.75 -23.47
CA ILE A 87 2.67 -4.14 -23.86
C ILE A 87 2.57 -4.78 -25.24
N LYS A 88 3.43 -4.36 -26.18
CA LYS A 88 3.56 -5.04 -27.47
C LYS A 88 4.12 -6.45 -27.25
N PRO A 89 3.63 -7.48 -27.95
CA PRO A 89 4.20 -8.82 -27.85
C PRO A 89 5.71 -8.79 -28.14
N PHE A 90 6.49 -9.43 -27.28
CA PHE A 90 7.92 -9.64 -27.47
C PHE A 90 8.26 -11.11 -27.21
N ASN A 91 9.36 -11.58 -27.78
CA ASN A 91 9.85 -12.93 -27.60
C ASN A 91 10.94 -12.98 -26.51
N ILE A 92 11.34 -14.19 -26.13
CA ILE A 92 12.37 -14.39 -25.10
C ILE A 92 13.72 -13.77 -25.48
N GLU A 93 14.00 -13.60 -26.77
CA GLU A 93 15.22 -12.98 -27.27
C GLU A 93 15.33 -11.50 -26.84
N ALA A 94 14.21 -10.78 -26.74
CA ALA A 94 14.18 -9.41 -26.24
C ALA A 94 14.59 -9.28 -24.76
N LEU A 95 14.62 -10.39 -24.02
CA LEU A 95 15.05 -10.47 -22.62
C LEU A 95 16.50 -10.97 -22.46
N ARG A 96 17.25 -11.12 -23.55
CA ARG A 96 18.66 -11.52 -23.49
C ARG A 96 19.51 -10.34 -23.03
N LEU A 97 20.38 -10.62 -22.07
CA LEU A 97 21.43 -9.71 -21.64
C LEU A 97 22.73 -10.27 -22.24
N LEU A 98 23.38 -9.47 -23.08
CA LEU A 98 24.64 -9.84 -23.71
C LEU A 98 25.78 -9.54 -22.76
N VAL A 99 26.81 -10.38 -22.80
CA VAL A 99 28.06 -10.13 -22.07
C VAL A 99 28.78 -8.95 -22.71
N SER A 100 29.21 -8.00 -21.89
CA SER A 100 29.95 -6.81 -22.28
C SER A 100 31.43 -6.84 -21.87
N GLY A 101 31.82 -7.71 -20.92
CA GLY A 101 33.21 -7.87 -20.49
C GLY A 101 33.46 -9.05 -19.56
N GLU A 102 34.59 -9.02 -18.83
CA GLU A 102 34.93 -10.07 -17.85
C GLU A 102 34.02 -10.03 -16.61
N THR A 103 33.64 -8.82 -16.19
CA THR A 103 32.71 -8.58 -15.07
C THR A 103 31.60 -7.64 -15.49
N GLU A 104 30.40 -7.91 -14.99
CA GLU A 104 29.19 -7.13 -15.26
C GLU A 104 28.73 -6.38 -14.01
N PRO A 105 28.10 -5.20 -14.15
CA PRO A 105 27.47 -4.54 -13.03
C PRO A 105 26.23 -5.33 -12.57
N VAL A 106 26.21 -5.73 -11.31
CA VAL A 106 25.09 -6.41 -10.65
C VAL A 106 24.52 -5.51 -9.56
N ILE A 107 23.18 -5.43 -9.50
CA ILE A 107 22.46 -4.75 -8.44
C ILE A 107 22.30 -5.74 -7.29
N GLU A 108 22.95 -5.47 -6.17
CA GLU A 108 22.78 -6.23 -4.93
C GLU A 108 21.66 -5.62 -4.10
N LEU A 109 20.70 -6.46 -3.72
CA LEU A 109 19.61 -6.10 -2.81
C LEU A 109 20.11 -6.15 -1.36
N VAL A 110 19.80 -5.11 -0.58
CA VAL A 110 20.01 -5.12 0.87
C VAL A 110 18.68 -5.52 1.53
N PRO A 111 18.60 -6.68 2.22
CA PRO A 111 17.34 -7.17 2.77
C PRO A 111 16.63 -6.13 3.64
N GLY A 112 15.34 -5.92 3.37
CA GLY A 112 14.49 -4.98 4.11
C GLY A 112 14.75 -3.50 3.83
N GLN A 113 15.58 -3.16 2.83
CA GLN A 113 15.91 -1.77 2.51
C GLN A 113 15.54 -1.42 1.06
N ILE A 114 15.25 -0.13 0.84
CA ILE A 114 14.99 0.42 -0.49
C ILE A 114 16.32 0.70 -1.22
N ILE A 115 17.43 0.84 -0.49
CA ILE A 115 18.74 1.07 -1.09
C ILE A 115 19.31 -0.21 -1.69
N THR A 116 20.05 -0.05 -2.78
CA THR A 116 20.78 -1.13 -3.45
C THR A 116 22.26 -0.78 -3.54
N LYS A 117 23.09 -1.79 -3.76
CA LYS A 117 24.53 -1.60 -4.01
C LYS A 117 24.84 -2.00 -5.44
N LYS A 118 25.83 -1.33 -6.02
CA LYS A 118 26.46 -1.75 -7.28
C LYS A 118 27.62 -2.68 -6.94
N ARG A 119 27.64 -3.88 -7.51
CA ARG A 119 28.80 -4.78 -7.51
C ARG A 119 29.26 -5.06 -8.93
N MET A 120 30.53 -5.41 -9.08
CA MET A 120 31.09 -5.90 -10.35
C MET A 120 31.33 -7.39 -10.17
N GLU A 121 30.57 -8.22 -10.87
CA GLU A 121 30.57 -9.68 -10.69
C GLU A 121 30.83 -10.39 -12.01
N ARG A 122 31.52 -11.53 -11.98
CA ARG A 122 31.62 -12.40 -13.17
C ARG A 122 30.27 -13.07 -13.42
N ALA A 123 29.60 -12.74 -14.51
CA ALA A 123 28.31 -13.33 -14.86
C ALA A 123 28.49 -14.72 -15.50
N LYS A 124 27.66 -15.70 -15.12
CA LYS A 124 27.59 -16.98 -15.83
C LYS A 124 27.00 -16.71 -17.21
N ALA A 125 27.63 -17.20 -18.28
CA ALA A 125 27.17 -16.96 -19.64
C ALA A 125 27.26 -18.21 -20.52
N SER A 126 26.40 -18.28 -21.54
CA SER A 126 26.45 -19.30 -22.60
C SER A 126 26.00 -18.69 -23.92
N ASN A 127 26.68 -19.03 -25.02
CA ASN A 127 26.41 -18.47 -26.36
C ASN A 127 26.29 -16.93 -26.35
N GLY A 128 27.19 -16.26 -25.63
CA GLY A 128 27.24 -14.79 -25.51
C GLY A 128 26.15 -14.14 -24.65
N ALA A 129 25.23 -14.92 -24.06
CA ALA A 129 24.14 -14.40 -23.22
C ALA A 129 24.33 -14.77 -21.75
N ILE A 130 24.04 -13.82 -20.86
CA ILE A 130 24.08 -14.00 -19.41
C ILE A 130 22.94 -14.95 -18.98
N LEU A 131 23.32 -15.93 -18.18
CA LEU A 131 22.46 -16.93 -17.54
C LEU A 131 22.35 -16.64 -16.03
N PRO A 132 21.22 -17.01 -15.39
CA PRO A 132 21.12 -16.96 -13.93
C PRO A 132 22.14 -17.91 -13.28
N ASP A 133 22.70 -17.46 -12.17
CA ASP A 133 23.61 -18.23 -11.33
C ASP A 133 23.01 -18.40 -9.93
N ILE A 134 22.19 -19.43 -9.78
CA ILE A 134 21.47 -19.74 -8.53
C ILE A 134 22.46 -20.05 -7.39
N GLY A 135 23.63 -20.64 -7.70
CA GLY A 135 24.63 -20.96 -6.69
C GLY A 135 25.28 -19.73 -6.07
N ARG A 136 25.25 -18.59 -6.77
CA ARG A 136 25.76 -17.30 -6.29
C ARG A 136 24.64 -16.26 -6.07
N ASP A 137 23.39 -16.69 -6.16
CA ASP A 137 22.20 -15.84 -6.05
C ASP A 137 22.20 -14.63 -7.00
N ILE A 138 22.67 -14.82 -8.23
CA ILE A 138 22.66 -13.79 -9.28
C ILE A 138 21.55 -14.12 -10.28
N LEU A 139 20.44 -13.39 -10.17
CA LEU A 139 19.23 -13.60 -10.98
C LEU A 139 19.00 -12.43 -11.95
N LYS A 140 18.30 -12.72 -13.04
CA LYS A 140 17.87 -11.71 -14.01
C LYS A 140 16.60 -11.02 -13.51
N LEU A 141 16.59 -9.69 -13.56
CA LEU A 141 15.41 -8.87 -13.35
C LEU A 141 15.07 -8.14 -14.67
N ALA A 142 13.81 -8.18 -15.06
CA ALA A 142 13.31 -7.44 -16.22
C ALA A 142 12.18 -6.51 -15.77
N VAL A 143 12.23 -5.26 -16.23
CA VAL A 143 11.19 -4.26 -16.00
C VAL A 143 10.61 -3.87 -17.36
N VAL A 144 9.30 -4.01 -17.51
CA VAL A 144 8.59 -3.67 -18.74
C VAL A 144 7.60 -2.55 -18.44
N GLU A 145 7.74 -1.42 -19.14
CA GLU A 145 6.74 -0.35 -19.11
C GLU A 145 5.44 -0.89 -19.71
N ARG A 146 4.32 -0.74 -18.99
CA ARG A 146 3.05 -1.39 -19.35
C ARG A 146 1.88 -0.43 -19.54
N HIS A 147 2.10 0.88 -19.37
CA HIS A 147 1.02 1.86 -19.35
C HIS A 147 0.89 2.62 -20.66
N LYS A 148 1.99 2.91 -21.36
CA LYS A 148 2.00 3.77 -22.55
C LYS A 148 2.21 3.02 -23.87
N GLY A 149 2.67 1.77 -23.83
CA GLY A 149 2.78 0.86 -24.98
C GLY A 149 3.91 1.16 -25.96
#